data_AF-A0A954RLA9-F1
#
_entry.id   AF-A0A954RLA9-F1
#
_cell.length_a   1.000
_cell.length_b   1.000
_cell.length_c   1.000
_cell.angle_alpha   90.00
_cell.angle_beta   90.00
_cell.angle_gamma   90.00
#
_symmetry.space_group_name_H-M   'P 1'
#
loop_
_entity.id
_entity.type
_entity.pdbx_description
1 polymer ?
#
loop_
_entity_poly.entity_id
_entity_poly.type
_entity_poly.pdbx_seq_one_letter_code
_entity_poly.pdbx_strand_id
1 'polypeptide(L)' 'MADDLKDKIRENAEGPAKAAGDAGSVEQHKLTDQIEADKYLSSKDAAKSKTRGLRFNKLVPPGID' A
#
# COMPACT_ATOMS: atom_id res chain seq x y z
N MET A 1 0.08 -6.77 -6.61
CA MET A 1 -0.22 -6.55 -5.17
C MET A 1 -0.82 -5.17 -4.89
N ALA A 2 -0.53 -4.11 -5.66
CA ALA A 2 -1.15 -2.78 -5.42
C ALA A 2 -2.65 -2.73 -5.73
N ASP A 3 -3.16 -3.57 -6.65
CA ASP A 3 -4.58 -3.65 -6.96
C ASP A 3 -5.39 -4.24 -5.79
N ASP A 4 -4.85 -5.25 -5.10
CA ASP A 4 -5.47 -5.90 -3.93
C ASP A 4 -5.76 -4.92 -2.77
N LEU A 5 -4.87 -3.94 -2.57
CA LEU A 5 -5.07 -2.93 -1.52
C LEU A 5 -6.18 -1.94 -1.87
N LYS A 6 -6.27 -1.52 -3.14
CA LYS A 6 -7.34 -0.60 -3.57
C LYS A 6 -8.71 -1.26 -3.44
N ASP A 7 -8.80 -2.53 -3.79
CA ASP A 7 -10.03 -3.30 -3.68
C ASP A 7 -10.44 -3.45 -2.20
N LYS A 8 -9.48 -3.74 -1.31
CA LYS A 8 -9.71 -3.80 0.14
C LYS A 8 -10.13 -2.46 0.75
N ILE A 9 -9.53 -1.34 0.32
CA ILE A 9 -9.93 0.00 0.79
C ILE A 9 -11.37 0.29 0.36
N ARG A 10 -11.75 -0.09 -0.86
CA ARG A 10 -13.10 0.10 -1.39
C ARG A 10 -14.12 -0.74 -0.62
N GLU A 11 -13.84 -2.02 -0.44
CA GLU A 11 -14.70 -2.95 0.31
C GLU A 11 -14.87 -2.49 1.77
N ASN A 12 -13.79 -2.08 2.43
CA ASN A 12 -13.85 -1.54 3.79
C ASN A 12 -14.63 -0.22 3.87
N ALA A 13 -14.60 0.61 2.83
CA ALA A 13 -15.34 1.87 2.79
C ALA A 13 -16.87 1.68 2.61
N GLU A 14 -17.29 0.56 2.04
CA GLU A 14 -18.71 0.22 1.87
C GLU A 14 -19.33 -0.34 3.16
N GLY A 15 -18.51 -0.84 4.09
CA GLY A 15 -18.93 -1.41 5.37
C GLY A 15 -19.18 -0.38 6.49
N PRO A 16 -19.90 -0.77 7.56
CA PRO A 16 -20.13 0.11 8.71
C PRO A 16 -18.86 0.29 9.56
N ALA A 17 -18.54 1.54 9.89
CA ALA A 17 -17.36 1.88 10.71
C ALA A 17 -17.41 1.29 12.14
N LYS A 18 -18.60 0.99 12.65
CA LYS A 18 -18.83 0.39 13.96
C LYS A 18 -20.07 -0.49 13.94
N ALA A 19 -19.98 -1.66 14.55
CA ALA A 19 -21.11 -2.55 14.78
C ALA A 19 -21.20 -2.88 16.27
N ALA A 20 -22.40 -2.82 16.85
CA ALA A 20 -22.65 -3.18 18.24
C ALA A 20 -23.85 -4.12 18.31
N GLY A 21 -23.71 -5.19 19.08
CA GLY A 21 -24.78 -6.15 19.36
C GLY A 21 -24.68 -6.68 20.80
N ASP A 22 -25.55 -7.63 21.15
CA ASP A 22 -25.66 -8.17 22.53
C ASP A 22 -24.36 -8.79 23.07
N ALA A 23 -23.44 -9.18 22.19
CA ALA A 23 -22.14 -9.76 22.56
C ALA A 23 -20.98 -8.74 22.64
N GLY A 24 -21.22 -7.45 22.37
CA GLY A 24 -20.22 -6.39 22.41
C GLY A 24 -20.18 -5.51 21.16
N SER A 25 -19.28 -4.52 21.16
CA SER A 25 -19.06 -3.60 20.03
C SER A 25 -17.69 -3.81 19.39
N VAL A 26 -17.65 -3.85 18.07
CA VAL A 26 -16.43 -3.82 17.26
C VAL A 26 -16.37 -2.51 16.49
N GLU A 27 -15.19 -1.90 16.45
CA GLU A 27 -14.94 -0.65 15.74
C GLU A 27 -13.82 -0.88 14.72
N GLN A 28 -14.05 -0.44 13.49
CA GLN A 28 -13.11 -0.57 12.40
C GLN A 28 -12.09 0.59 12.48
N HIS A 29 -10.81 0.31 12.23
CA HIS A 29 -9.80 1.36 12.12
C HIS A 29 -10.13 2.32 10.98
N LYS A 30 -9.90 3.62 11.19
CA LYS A 30 -10.15 4.65 10.18
C LYS A 30 -9.36 4.35 8.90
N LEU A 31 -10.01 4.52 7.75
CA LEU A 31 -9.37 4.31 6.44
C LEU A 31 -8.12 5.20 6.27
N THR A 32 -8.14 6.41 6.82
CA THR A 32 -6.99 7.33 6.79
C THR A 32 -5.77 6.72 7.47
N ASP A 33 -5.96 6.12 8.64
CA ASP A 33 -4.89 5.48 9.41
C ASP A 33 -4.34 4.26 8.65
N GLN A 34 -5.20 3.51 7.96
CA GLN A 34 -4.79 2.37 7.12
C GLN A 34 -3.96 2.81 5.91
N ILE A 35 -4.34 3.91 5.25
CA ILE A 35 -3.60 4.48 4.12
C ILE A 35 -2.23 5.02 4.56
N GLU A 36 -2.17 5.69 5.71
CA GLU A 36 -0.90 6.19 6.26
C GLU A 36 0.05 5.05 6.63
N ALA A 37 -0.48 3.99 7.26
CA ALA A 37 0.29 2.80 7.59
C ALA A 37 0.88 2.13 6.32
N ASP A 38 0.08 2.00 5.26
CA ASP A 38 0.56 1.45 3.99
C ASP A 38 1.64 2.32 3.33
N LYS A 39 1.43 3.64 3.26
CA LYS A 39 2.45 4.57 2.73
C LYS A 39 3.76 4.46 3.50
N TYR A 40 3.68 4.32 4.83
CA TYR A 40 4.86 4.15 5.67
C TYR A 40 5.59 2.84 5.38
N LEU A 41 4.86 1.71 5.32
CA LEU A 41 5.45 0.40 4.99
C LEU A 41 6.08 0.39 3.60
N SER A 42 5.36 0.90 2.59
CA SER A 42 5.86 1.03 1.23
C SER A 42 7.13 1.89 1.16
N SER A 43 7.18 3.01 1.90
CA SER A 43 8.36 3.87 1.97
C SER A 43 9.54 3.17 2.66
N LYS A 44 9.27 2.40 3.72
CA LYS A 44 10.29 1.64 4.45
C LYS A 44 10.88 0.52 3.59
N ASP A 45 10.05 -0.18 2.83
CA ASP A 45 10.49 -1.23 1.92
C ASP A 45 11.27 -0.67 0.72
N ALA A 46 10.83 0.47 0.18
CA ALA A 46 11.59 1.19 -0.84
C ALA A 46 12.98 1.62 -0.31
N ALA A 47 13.05 2.12 0.93
CA ALA A 47 14.31 2.51 1.57
C ALA A 47 15.24 1.31 1.83
N LYS A 48 14.70 0.13 2.14
CA LYS A 48 15.47 -1.12 2.29
C LYS A 48 15.97 -1.67 0.95
N SER A 49 15.35 -1.30 -0.17
CA SER A 49 15.72 -1.85 -1.48
C SER A 49 17.19 -1.57 -1.80
N LYS A 50 17.90 -2.58 -2.33
CA LYS A 50 19.34 -2.49 -2.62
C LYS A 50 19.68 -1.35 -3.58
N THR A 51 18.77 -1.06 -4.51
CA THR A 51 18.93 0.01 -5.49
C THR A 51 18.41 1.36 -5.00
N ARG A 52 17.78 1.42 -3.81
CA ARG A 52 17.25 2.64 -3.16
C ARG A 52 16.42 3.51 -4.12
N GLY A 53 15.61 2.87 -4.97
CA GLY A 53 14.79 3.57 -5.97
C GLY A 53 15.52 4.05 -7.24
N LEU A 54 16.82 3.78 -7.39
CA LEU A 54 17.56 4.08 -8.61
C LEU A 54 17.37 2.99 -9.67
N ARG A 55 17.13 3.40 -10.92
CA ARG A 55 17.11 2.50 -12.08
C ARG A 55 18.37 2.72 -12.92
N PHE A 56 19.13 1.65 -13.12
CA PHE A 56 20.31 1.66 -14.00
C PHE A 56 19.94 1.02 -15.33
N ASN A 57 19.99 1.80 -16.41
CA ASN A 57 19.80 1.31 -17.77
C ASN A 57 21.11 1.44 -18.54
N LYS A 58 21.46 0.41 -19.33
CA LYS A 58 22.60 0.48 -20.26
C LYS A 58 22.11 1.08 -21.57
N LEU A 59 22.58 2.28 -21.89
CA LEU A 59 22.38 2.87 -23.22
C LEU A 59 23.50 2.35 -24.13
N VAL A 60 23.16 1.51 -25.12
CA VAL A 60 24.10 1.11 -26.18
C VAL A 60 23.77 1.91 -27.42
N PRO A 61 24.67 2.80 -27.88
CA PRO A 61 24.45 3.55 -29.11
C PRO A 61 24.50 2.59 -30.31
N PRO A 62 23.64 2.79 -31.33
CA PRO A 62 23.73 2.00 -32.56
C PRO A 62 25.03 2.33 -33.29
N GLY A 63 25.91 1.34 -33.47
CA GLY A 63 27.17 1.49 -34.22
C GLY A 63 28.44 0.91 -33.59
N ILE A 64 28.34 0.13 -32.51
CA ILE A 64 29.47 -0.64 -31.96
C ILE A 64 29.24 -2.12 -32.27
N ASP A 65 29.91 -2.64 -33.30
CA ASP A 65 30.34 -4.04 -33.40
C ASP A 65 31.78 -4.15 -32.86
#